data_AF-A0A0L8I6C6-F1
#
_entry.id   AF-A0A0L8I6C6-F1
#
_cell.length_a   1.000
_cell.length_b   1.000
_cell.length_c   1.000
_cell.angle_alpha   90.00
_cell.angle_beta   90.00
_cell.angle_gamma   90.00
#
_symmetry.space_group_name_H-M   'P 1'
#
loop_
_entity.id
_entity.type
_entity.pdbx_description
1 polymer ?
#
loop_
_entity_poly.entity_id
_entity_poly.type
_entity_poly.pdbx_seq_one_letter_code
_entity_poly.pdbx_strand_id
1 'polypeptide(L)'
;KNNCLFDLTWQRDGSITIKAFNDYYIYNKATGSLLANSDVISEKEKFRIRLVNRPVLVMKGEFGFVAFKVAGSTKAEYVCNKSVYDLIFLEATDKGIYHFKGHNNKYWSIGEDGSLFADSTGPTPFILEFRGQSMFTVKAPDGSFLKGEQNGIFKATGKEVNASTLWEF
;
A
#
# COMPACT_ATOMS: atom_id res chain seq x y z
N LYS A 1 19.75 8.25 22.28
CA LYS A 1 18.66 8.17 21.28
C LYS A 1 17.80 9.43 21.42
N ASN A 2 17.41 10.08 20.31
CA ASN A 2 16.51 11.24 20.33
C ASN A 2 15.11 10.78 20.77
N ASN A 3 14.48 11.48 21.72
CA ASN A 3 13.18 11.10 22.30
C ASN A 3 11.98 11.28 21.35
N CYS A 4 12.21 11.84 20.16
CA CYS A 4 11.20 12.04 19.12
C CYS A 4 11.29 11.03 17.96
N LEU A 5 12.15 10.00 18.05
CA LEU A 5 12.24 8.94 17.04
C LEU A 5 11.49 7.69 17.48
N PHE A 6 10.83 7.05 16.52
CA PHE A 6 10.04 5.84 16.72
C PHE A 6 10.35 4.82 15.63
N ASP A 7 10.43 3.55 16.00
CA ASP A 7 10.57 2.46 15.06
C ASP A 7 9.18 1.88 14.73
N LEU A 8 8.82 1.90 13.44
CA LEU A 8 7.55 1.36 12.96
C LEU A 8 7.77 -0.02 12.35
N THR A 9 6.98 -1.00 12.79
CA THR A 9 7.02 -2.36 12.24
C THR A 9 5.64 -2.77 11.74
N TRP A 10 5.55 -3.05 10.43
CA TRP A 10 4.34 -3.56 9.79
C TRP A 10 4.04 -5.01 10.22
N GLN A 11 2.79 -5.25 10.57
CA GLN A 11 2.25 -6.56 10.90
C GLN A 11 1.56 -7.18 9.68
N ARG A 12 1.32 -8.49 9.72
CA ARG A 12 0.74 -9.22 8.58
C ARG A 12 -0.64 -8.70 8.17
N ASP A 13 -1.42 -8.21 9.12
CA ASP A 13 -2.80 -7.73 9.00
C ASP A 13 -2.92 -6.24 8.58
N GLY A 14 -1.81 -5.62 8.19
CA GLY A 14 -1.74 -4.21 7.79
C GLY A 14 -1.78 -3.23 8.96
N SER A 15 -1.74 -3.70 10.21
CA SER A 15 -1.44 -2.85 11.35
C SER A 15 0.06 -2.57 11.45
N ILE A 16 0.43 -1.61 12.29
CA ILE A 16 1.78 -1.30 12.69
C ILE A 16 1.90 -1.38 14.20
N THR A 17 3.09 -1.72 14.67
CA THR A 17 3.51 -1.43 16.04
C THR A 17 4.50 -0.27 16.02
N ILE A 18 4.44 0.56 17.06
CA ILE A 18 5.30 1.73 17.20
C ILE A 18 6.15 1.52 18.45
N LYS A 19 7.46 1.41 18.28
CA LYS A 19 8.41 1.27 19.39
C LYS A 19 9.08 2.62 19.65
N ALA A 20 9.05 3.08 20.90
CA ALA A 20 9.66 4.35 21.29
C ALA A 20 11.14 4.18 21.63
N PHE A 21 11.84 5.30 21.86
CA PHE A 21 13.27 5.32 22.17
C PHE A 21 13.66 4.53 23.43
N ASN A 22 12.71 4.30 24.34
CA ASN A 22 12.88 3.53 25.58
C ASN A 22 12.69 2.03 25.39
N ASP A 23 12.61 1.56 24.14
CA ASP A 23 12.46 0.17 23.74
C ASP A 23 11.13 -0.49 24.15
N TYR A 24 10.13 0.30 24.54
CA TYR A 24 8.76 -0.16 24.75
C TYR A 24 7.85 0.19 23.57
N TYR A 25 6.83 -0.64 23.34
CA TYR A 25 5.75 -0.37 22.42
C TYR A 25 4.79 0.68 22.97
N ILE A 26 4.34 1.54 22.06
CA ILE A 26 3.21 2.44 22.31
C ILE A 26 1.93 1.61 22.29
N TYR A 27 1.01 1.90 23.21
CA TYR A 27 -0.32 1.29 23.23
C TYR A 27 -1.39 2.30 23.64
N ASN A 28 -2.64 1.98 23.30
CA ASN A 28 -3.79 2.78 23.67
C ASN A 28 -4.37 2.30 25.02
N LYS A 29 -4.40 3.19 26.02
CA LYS A 29 -5.11 2.94 27.28
C LYS A 29 -6.62 3.00 27.06
N ALA A 30 -7.40 2.40 27.96
CA ALA A 30 -8.85 2.56 27.98
C ALA A 30 -9.30 4.04 28.08
N THR A 31 -8.44 4.93 28.58
CA THR A 31 -8.67 6.38 28.66
C THR A 31 -8.42 7.12 27.34
N GLY A 32 -7.96 6.45 26.28
CA GLY A 32 -7.59 7.06 24.99
C GLY A 32 -6.17 7.65 24.94
N SER A 33 -5.44 7.67 26.06
CA SER A 33 -4.07 8.17 26.12
C SER A 33 -3.08 7.14 25.56
N LEU A 34 -2.02 7.61 24.91
CA LEU A 34 -0.92 6.79 24.42
C LEU A 34 0.22 6.76 25.45
N LEU A 35 0.76 5.58 25.72
CA LEU A 35 1.95 5.39 26.58
C LEU A 35 2.91 4.40 25.96
N ALA A 36 4.21 4.58 26.22
CA ALA A 36 5.27 3.68 25.78
C ALA A 36 5.85 2.91 26.97
N ASN A 37 5.14 1.88 27.44
CA ASN A 37 5.60 1.01 28.53
C ASN A 37 5.24 -0.47 28.33
N SER A 38 4.74 -0.83 27.15
CA SER A 38 4.34 -2.20 26.83
C SER A 38 5.50 -2.95 26.20
N ASP A 39 5.79 -4.14 26.68
CA ASP A 39 6.83 -5.05 26.16
C ASP A 39 6.24 -6.22 25.35
N VAL A 40 4.92 -6.28 25.23
CA VAL A 40 4.18 -7.31 24.49
C VAL A 40 3.33 -6.68 23.39
N ILE A 41 3.27 -7.31 22.22
CA ILE A 41 2.37 -6.89 21.15
C ILE A 41 1.03 -7.61 21.31
N SER A 42 0.00 -6.85 21.67
CA SER A 42 -1.41 -7.26 21.64
C SER A 42 -2.21 -6.36 20.69
N GLU A 43 -3.53 -6.45 20.71
CA GLU A 43 -4.40 -5.55 19.94
C GLU A 43 -4.28 -4.08 20.38
N LYS A 44 -3.83 -3.78 21.61
CA LYS A 44 -3.69 -2.41 22.12
C LYS A 44 -2.47 -1.67 21.55
N GLU A 45 -1.45 -2.41 21.13
CA GLU A 45 -0.20 -1.92 20.54
C GLU A 45 -0.28 -1.82 19.01
N LYS A 46 -1.36 -2.34 18.41
CA LYS A 46 -1.59 -2.31 16.98
C LYS A 46 -2.33 -1.04 16.57
N PHE A 47 -1.70 -0.28 15.67
CA PHE A 47 -2.29 0.91 15.06
C PHE A 47 -2.47 0.68 13.57
N ARG A 48 -3.37 1.44 12.95
CA ARG A 48 -3.55 1.44 11.50
C ARG A 48 -3.27 2.82 10.95
N ILE A 49 -2.53 2.87 9.85
CA ILE A 49 -2.24 4.12 9.15
C ILE A 49 -3.29 4.33 8.06
N ARG A 50 -3.89 5.52 8.04
CA ARG A 50 -4.79 5.95 6.97
C ARG A 50 -4.24 7.18 6.27
N LEU A 51 -4.18 7.12 4.95
CA LEU A 51 -3.89 8.25 4.09
C LEU A 51 -5.18 9.04 3.86
N VAL A 52 -5.30 10.18 4.52
CA VAL A 52 -6.51 11.03 4.45
C VAL A 52 -6.44 12.11 3.37
N ASN A 53 -5.23 12.53 2.99
CA ASN A 53 -5.00 13.68 2.11
C ASN A 53 -4.60 13.30 0.68
N ARG A 54 -4.94 12.09 0.22
CA ARG A 54 -4.66 11.60 -1.14
C ARG A 54 -5.81 10.71 -1.66
N PRO A 55 -6.95 11.29 -2.05
CA PRO A 55 -8.03 10.55 -2.71
C PRO A 55 -7.63 10.09 -4.13
N VAL A 56 -6.56 10.66 -4.68
CA VAL A 56 -5.98 10.31 -5.98
C VAL A 56 -4.49 10.10 -5.80
N LEU A 57 -3.96 9.06 -6.43
CA LEU A 57 -2.54 8.72 -6.50
C LEU A 57 -2.07 8.75 -7.95
N VAL A 58 -0.81 9.14 -8.10
CA VAL A 58 0.03 8.80 -9.24
C VAL A 58 1.08 7.83 -8.70
N MET A 59 1.26 6.68 -9.33
CA MET A 59 2.24 5.68 -8.88
C MET A 59 3.43 5.65 -9.83
N LYS A 60 4.64 5.79 -9.27
CA LYS A 60 5.89 5.64 -10.02
C LYS A 60 6.77 4.59 -9.36
N GLY A 61 7.23 3.63 -10.15
CA GLY A 61 8.20 2.62 -9.73
C GLY A 61 9.57 2.86 -10.34
N GLU A 62 10.46 1.88 -10.19
CA GLU A 62 11.82 1.92 -10.71
C GLU A 62 11.88 2.13 -12.24
N PHE A 63 10.93 1.59 -12.99
CA PHE A 63 10.95 1.57 -14.45
C PHE A 63 10.08 2.64 -15.12
N GLY A 64 9.34 3.44 -14.35
CA GLY A 64 8.44 4.47 -14.86
C GLY A 64 7.12 4.57 -14.10
N PHE A 65 6.16 5.23 -14.72
CA PHE A 65 4.82 5.40 -14.16
C PHE A 65 3.95 4.17 -14.39
N VAL A 66 3.03 3.96 -13.46
CA VAL A 66 1.93 3.00 -13.60
C VAL A 66 0.81 3.64 -14.41
N ALA A 67 0.48 3.02 -15.53
CA ALA A 67 -0.61 3.45 -16.39
C ALA A 67 -1.11 2.26 -17.24
N PHE A 68 -2.24 2.43 -17.92
CA PHE A 68 -2.76 1.43 -18.83
C PHE A 68 -1.76 1.13 -19.95
N LYS A 69 -1.60 -0.17 -20.23
CA LYS A 69 -0.73 -0.70 -21.27
C LYS A 69 -1.04 -0.10 -22.63
N VAL A 70 -2.33 -0.02 -22.94
CA VAL A 70 -2.87 0.58 -24.16
C VAL A 70 -4.02 1.50 -23.75
N ALA A 71 -3.84 2.81 -23.96
CA ALA A 71 -4.86 3.81 -23.66
C ALA A 71 -6.16 3.50 -24.40
N GLY A 72 -7.30 3.57 -23.71
CA GLY A 72 -8.61 3.29 -24.28
C GLY A 72 -8.92 1.81 -24.56
N SER A 73 -8.04 0.88 -24.19
CA SER A 73 -8.31 -0.55 -24.31
C SER A 73 -9.40 -1.01 -23.35
N THR A 74 -10.26 -1.93 -23.81
CA THR A 74 -11.28 -2.57 -22.96
C THR A 74 -10.69 -3.49 -21.90
N LYS A 75 -9.46 -3.99 -22.09
CA LYS A 75 -8.78 -4.84 -21.09
C LYS A 75 -8.28 -4.05 -19.88
N ALA A 76 -8.04 -2.74 -20.01
CA ALA A 76 -7.60 -1.87 -18.91
C ALA A 76 -6.46 -2.45 -18.05
N GLU A 77 -5.51 -3.18 -18.66
CA GLU A 77 -4.33 -3.78 -18.03
C GLU A 77 -3.32 -2.68 -17.67
N TYR A 78 -2.81 -2.67 -16.43
CA TYR A 78 -1.74 -1.76 -16.01
C TYR A 78 -0.35 -2.33 -16.29
N VAL A 79 0.58 -1.42 -16.63
CA VAL A 79 2.02 -1.68 -16.73
C VAL A 79 2.79 -0.57 -16.03
N CYS A 80 4.05 -0.81 -15.67
CA CYS A 80 4.84 0.08 -14.80
C CYS A 80 6.08 0.72 -15.48
N ASN A 81 6.12 0.80 -16.81
CA ASN A 81 7.25 1.37 -17.56
C ASN A 81 6.85 2.53 -18.49
N LYS A 82 5.77 3.24 -18.15
CA LYS A 82 5.27 4.34 -18.98
C LYS A 82 5.97 5.65 -18.62
N SER A 83 6.15 6.51 -19.63
CA SER A 83 6.60 7.89 -19.45
C SER A 83 5.48 8.84 -19.02
N VAL A 84 4.22 8.39 -19.14
CA VAL A 84 3.00 9.09 -18.72
C VAL A 84 2.31 8.30 -17.61
N TYR A 85 1.62 9.00 -16.72
CA TYR A 85 0.88 8.41 -15.62
C TYR A 85 -0.62 8.41 -15.86
N ASP A 86 -1.31 7.44 -15.26
CA ASP A 86 -2.75 7.50 -15.07
C ASP A 86 -3.09 7.93 -13.64
N LEU A 87 -4.25 8.57 -13.49
CA LEU A 87 -4.82 8.87 -12.19
C LEU A 87 -5.47 7.60 -11.62
N ILE A 88 -5.07 7.25 -10.41
CA ILE A 88 -5.58 6.10 -9.67
C ILE A 88 -6.32 6.63 -8.45
N PHE A 89 -7.61 6.33 -8.34
CA PHE A 89 -8.46 6.81 -7.26
C PHE A 89 -8.42 5.82 -6.09
N LEU A 90 -8.27 6.35 -4.88
CA LEU A 90 -8.24 5.58 -3.65
C LEU A 90 -9.51 5.76 -2.84
N GLU A 91 -10.13 4.64 -2.47
CA GLU A 91 -11.22 4.60 -1.50
C GLU A 91 -10.74 3.87 -0.24
N ALA A 92 -10.45 4.63 0.81
CA ALA A 92 -10.02 4.10 2.10
C ALA A 92 -11.22 3.66 2.95
N THR A 93 -11.15 2.46 3.51
CA THR A 93 -12.12 1.93 4.48
C THR A 93 -11.69 2.25 5.92
N ASP A 94 -12.55 1.93 6.88
CA ASP A 94 -12.29 2.02 8.32
C ASP A 94 -11.18 1.07 8.82
N LYS A 95 -10.86 0.03 8.06
CA LYS A 95 -9.93 -1.04 8.44
C LYS A 95 -8.54 -0.90 7.83
N GLY A 96 -8.16 0.26 7.31
CA GLY A 96 -6.87 0.45 6.63
C GLY A 96 -6.75 -0.34 5.32
N ILE A 97 -7.88 -0.84 4.80
CA ILE A 97 -7.99 -1.44 3.47
C ILE A 97 -8.31 -0.32 2.48
N TYR A 98 -7.68 -0.40 1.32
CA TYR A 98 -7.87 0.53 0.21
C TYR A 98 -8.43 -0.21 -0.99
N HIS A 99 -9.40 0.41 -1.64
CA HIS A 99 -9.87 0.00 -2.95
C HIS A 99 -9.35 0.97 -3.99
N PHE A 100 -8.76 0.42 -5.04
CA PHE A 100 -8.18 1.18 -6.12
C PHE A 100 -9.16 1.23 -7.28
N LYS A 101 -9.30 2.40 -7.91
CA LYS A 101 -10.07 2.58 -9.14
C LYS A 101 -9.23 3.23 -10.21
N GLY A 102 -9.36 2.75 -11.45
CA GLY A 102 -8.81 3.45 -12.61
C GLY A 102 -9.63 4.69 -12.96
N HIS A 103 -9.04 5.56 -13.80
CA HIS A 103 -9.73 6.74 -14.34
C HIS A 103 -10.95 6.40 -15.22
N ASN A 104 -11.14 5.13 -15.58
CA ASN A 104 -12.34 4.58 -16.21
C ASN A 104 -13.47 4.23 -15.22
N ASN A 105 -13.32 4.60 -13.93
CA ASN A 105 -14.28 4.34 -12.84
C ASN A 105 -14.57 2.84 -12.59
N LYS A 106 -13.61 1.97 -12.91
CA LYS A 106 -13.65 0.54 -12.58
C LYS A 106 -12.64 0.23 -11.49
N TYR A 107 -13.00 -0.72 -10.62
CA TYR A 107 -12.10 -1.16 -9.56
C TYR A 107 -10.97 -2.00 -10.12
N TRP A 108 -9.85 -1.95 -9.41
CA TRP A 108 -8.75 -2.86 -9.66
C TRP A 108 -9.16 -4.31 -9.40
N SER A 109 -8.70 -5.19 -10.27
CA SER A 109 -8.80 -6.65 -10.16
C SER A 109 -7.43 -7.27 -10.40
N ILE A 110 -7.25 -8.49 -9.90
CA ILE A 110 -6.03 -9.29 -10.09
C ILE A 110 -6.41 -10.51 -10.93
N GLY A 111 -5.77 -10.66 -12.08
CA GLY A 111 -5.94 -11.84 -12.93
C GLY A 111 -5.30 -13.09 -12.32
N GLU A 112 -5.59 -14.26 -12.89
CA GLU A 112 -5.07 -15.55 -12.42
C GLU A 112 -3.54 -15.61 -12.37
N ASP A 113 -2.87 -14.89 -13.28
CA ASP A 113 -1.42 -14.82 -13.38
C ASP A 113 -0.80 -13.66 -12.57
N GLY A 114 -1.61 -13.00 -11.74
CA GLY A 114 -1.25 -11.86 -10.91
C GLY A 114 -1.32 -10.50 -11.61
N SER A 115 -1.66 -10.42 -12.90
CA SER A 115 -1.73 -9.13 -13.64
C SER A 115 -2.82 -8.20 -13.09
N LEU A 116 -2.55 -6.90 -13.12
CA LEU A 116 -3.47 -5.87 -12.59
C LEU A 116 -4.29 -5.24 -13.70
N PHE A 117 -5.61 -5.19 -13.49
CA PHE A 117 -6.56 -4.58 -14.43
C PHE A 117 -7.47 -3.59 -13.69
N ALA A 118 -8.09 -2.65 -14.39
CA ALA A 118 -9.23 -1.88 -13.88
C ALA A 118 -10.48 -2.18 -14.72
N ASP A 119 -11.09 -3.33 -14.50
CA ASP A 119 -12.25 -3.82 -15.25
C ASP A 119 -13.41 -4.26 -14.33
N SER A 120 -13.16 -4.35 -13.01
CA SER A 120 -14.12 -4.88 -12.07
C SER A 120 -15.19 -3.87 -11.66
N THR A 121 -16.40 -4.39 -11.41
CA THR A 121 -17.50 -3.64 -10.78
C THR A 121 -17.41 -3.63 -9.26
N GLY A 122 -16.69 -4.59 -8.66
CA GLY A 122 -16.50 -4.73 -7.22
C GLY A 122 -15.05 -4.50 -6.78
N PRO A 123 -14.81 -4.05 -5.53
CA PRO A 123 -13.48 -3.74 -5.06
C PRO A 123 -12.63 -4.97 -4.73
N THR A 124 -11.34 -4.91 -5.05
CA THR A 124 -10.31 -5.80 -4.50
C THR A 124 -9.65 -5.12 -3.29
N PRO A 125 -9.51 -5.78 -2.12
CA PRO A 125 -8.95 -5.18 -0.92
C PRO A 125 -7.41 -5.17 -0.96
N PHE A 126 -6.81 -3.99 -0.88
CA PHE A 126 -5.35 -3.82 -0.79
C PHE A 126 -4.95 -3.15 0.52
N ILE A 127 -3.71 -3.38 0.97
CA ILE A 127 -3.10 -2.69 2.11
C ILE A 127 -1.93 -1.84 1.60
N LEU A 128 -1.83 -0.60 2.08
CA LEU A 128 -0.68 0.28 1.82
C LEU A 128 0.28 0.25 3.00
N GLU A 129 1.51 -0.21 2.76
CA GLU A 129 2.56 -0.22 3.78
C GLU A 129 3.60 0.87 3.47
N PHE A 130 3.48 2.03 4.14
CA PHE A 130 4.41 3.16 4.00
C PHE A 130 5.81 2.82 4.46
N ARG A 131 6.80 3.20 3.66
CA ARG A 131 8.23 2.90 3.85
C ARG A 131 9.12 4.14 4.02
N GLY A 132 8.50 5.31 4.18
CA GLY A 132 9.19 6.61 4.31
C GLY A 132 9.51 7.24 2.95
N GLN A 133 9.97 8.51 2.95
CA GLN A 133 10.37 9.24 1.73
C GLN A 133 9.31 9.21 0.59
N SER A 134 8.02 9.32 0.94
CA SER A 134 6.91 9.19 -0.02
C SER A 134 6.86 7.84 -0.77
N MET A 135 7.45 6.79 -0.19
CA MET A 135 7.41 5.43 -0.72
C MET A 135 6.45 4.54 0.07
N PHE A 136 5.85 3.57 -0.62
CA PHE A 136 4.99 2.56 -0.04
C PHE A 136 5.05 1.27 -0.85
N THR A 137 4.64 0.15 -0.24
CA THR A 137 4.28 -1.06 -0.96
C THR A 137 2.76 -1.20 -1.00
N VAL A 138 2.25 -1.92 -2.02
CA VAL A 138 0.84 -2.29 -2.11
C VAL A 138 0.75 -3.80 -1.94
N LYS A 139 0.08 -4.25 -0.89
CA LYS A 139 -0.10 -5.67 -0.57
C LYS A 139 -1.49 -6.14 -1.00
N ALA A 140 -1.51 -7.19 -1.80
CA ALA A 140 -2.70 -7.86 -2.31
C ALA A 140 -3.34 -8.79 -1.25
N PRO A 141 -4.59 -9.26 -1.47
CA PRO A 141 -5.30 -10.12 -0.52
C PRO A 141 -4.56 -11.42 -0.18
N ASP A 142 -3.79 -11.98 -1.11
CA ASP A 142 -2.99 -13.20 -0.93
C ASP A 142 -1.68 -12.95 -0.12
N GLY A 143 -1.43 -11.70 0.25
CA GLY A 143 -0.25 -11.26 0.98
C GLY A 143 0.96 -10.96 0.11
N SER A 144 0.86 -11.10 -1.22
CA SER A 144 1.92 -10.67 -2.15
C SER A 144 1.96 -9.15 -2.30
N PHE A 145 3.10 -8.62 -2.72
CA PHE A 145 3.25 -7.22 -3.08
C PHE A 145 3.08 -7.02 -4.58
N LEU A 146 2.55 -5.86 -4.97
CA LEU A 146 2.59 -5.42 -6.35
C LEU A 146 4.04 -5.16 -6.75
N LYS A 147 4.48 -5.87 -7.79
CA LYS A 147 5.84 -5.94 -8.29
C LYS A 147 5.88 -5.46 -9.75
N GLY A 148 6.78 -4.54 -10.04
CA GLY A 148 7.14 -4.11 -11.39
C GLY A 148 8.37 -4.82 -11.93
N GLU A 149 8.46 -5.00 -13.23
CA GLU A 149 9.65 -5.53 -13.92
C GLU A 149 10.05 -4.62 -15.08
N GLN A 150 11.32 -4.70 -15.52
CA GLN A 150 11.88 -3.80 -16.53
C GLN A 150 11.14 -3.83 -17.87
N ASN A 151 10.56 -4.97 -18.22
CA ASN A 151 9.73 -5.13 -19.42
C ASN A 151 8.33 -4.50 -19.29
N GLY A 152 8.01 -3.88 -18.15
CA GLY A 152 6.75 -3.22 -17.85
C GLY A 152 5.71 -4.11 -17.17
N ILE A 153 6.00 -5.40 -16.95
CA ILE A 153 5.09 -6.30 -16.23
C ILE A 153 4.81 -5.72 -14.84
N PHE A 154 3.53 -5.67 -14.47
CA PHE A 154 3.06 -5.18 -13.18
C PHE A 154 2.08 -6.17 -12.57
N LYS A 155 2.51 -6.88 -11.53
CA LYS A 155 1.81 -8.07 -10.99
C LYS A 155 1.81 -8.16 -9.48
N ALA A 156 0.77 -8.75 -8.90
CA ALA A 156 0.70 -9.16 -7.50
C ALA A 156 1.46 -10.48 -7.27
N THR A 157 2.79 -10.44 -7.33
CA THR A 157 3.64 -11.64 -7.17
C THR A 157 4.85 -11.42 -6.27
N GLY A 158 5.11 -10.18 -5.84
CA GLY A 158 6.23 -9.85 -4.97
C GLY A 158 6.12 -10.55 -3.61
N LYS A 159 7.24 -11.06 -3.10
CA LYS A 159 7.30 -11.77 -1.80
C LYS A 159 8.06 -11.00 -0.72
N GLU A 160 8.77 -9.95 -1.12
CA GLU A 160 9.62 -9.15 -0.25
C GLU A 160 9.55 -7.67 -0.64
N VAL A 161 10.01 -6.83 0.28
CA VAL A 161 10.10 -5.38 0.08
C VAL A 161 11.47 -5.08 -0.53
N ASN A 162 11.49 -4.65 -1.78
CA ASN A 162 12.68 -4.25 -2.51
C ASN A 162 12.32 -3.18 -3.56
N ALA A 163 13.29 -2.72 -4.37
CA ALA A 163 13.05 -1.66 -5.36
C ALA A 163 11.89 -1.96 -6.33
N SER A 164 11.71 -3.23 -6.71
CA SER A 164 10.66 -3.65 -7.63
C SER A 164 9.25 -3.68 -7.02
N THR A 165 9.12 -3.61 -5.69
CA THR A 165 7.84 -3.60 -4.97
C THR A 165 7.53 -2.28 -4.27
N LEU A 166 8.39 -1.27 -4.46
CA LEU A 166 8.25 0.07 -3.91
C LEU A 166 7.69 1.04 -4.95
N TRP A 167 6.75 1.87 -4.50
CA TRP A 167 6.05 2.85 -5.32
C TRP A 167 6.12 4.22 -4.66
N GLU A 168 6.41 5.25 -5.45
CA GLU A 168 6.36 6.67 -5.07
C GLU A 168 4.95 7.23 -5.35
N PHE A 169 4.44 8.13 -4.50
CA PHE A 169 3.15 8.82 -4.64
C PHE A 169 3.21 10.35 -4.52
#